data_AF-A0A182SS35-F1
#
_entry.id   AF-A0A182SS35-F1
#
_cell.length_a   1.000
_cell.length_b   1.000
_cell.length_c   1.000
_cell.angle_alpha   90.00
_cell.angle_beta   90.00
_cell.angle_gamma   90.00
#
_symmetry.space_group_name_H-M   'P 1'
#
loop_
_entity.id
_entity.type
_entity.pdbx_description
1 polymer ?
#
loop_
_entity_poly.entity_id
_entity_poly.type
_entity_poly.pdbx_seq_one_letter_code
_entity_poly.pdbx_strand_id
1 'polypeptide(L)'
;MISLGWNFTRLSEVVMQRLSPTGTVLNSASLVNTNGCLNPLMRAISPVAPVFEAPLGYRLGFRAAMFQGMRSGDEMILRVRIVGCVDRRECLVENCQTTARAKRETESSASEELETNGTTSSTITTTTPSPPLAETASIAFRIMLPPEVASSTDPQDYPPGPSQTLLWITLGTTSTIVLVVVGVLALALLKLRHKRRPNYDQYQAD
;
A
#
# COMPACT_ATOMS: atom_id res chain seq x y z
N MET A 1 -7.76 27.52 13.66
CA MET A 1 -6.59 26.99 12.92
C MET A 1 -5.47 26.84 13.94
N ILE A 2 -5.25 25.63 14.47
CA ILE A 2 -4.23 25.41 15.51
C ILE A 2 -2.89 25.36 14.76
N SER A 3 -2.15 26.48 14.77
CA SER A 3 -0.76 26.49 14.31
C SER A 3 0.06 25.78 15.36
N LEU A 4 0.11 24.45 15.26
CA LEU A 4 1.04 23.66 16.05
C LEU A 4 2.45 24.07 15.57
N GLY A 5 3.18 24.83 16.39
CA GLY A 5 4.44 25.49 16.01
C GLY A 5 5.64 24.55 15.78
N TRP A 6 5.42 23.35 15.23
CA TRP A 6 6.48 22.45 14.80
C TRP A 6 6.90 22.74 13.35
N ASN A 7 8.20 22.76 13.12
CA ASN A 7 8.82 23.04 11.81
C ASN A 7 9.51 21.80 11.22
N PHE A 8 9.62 20.73 12.02
CA PHE A 8 10.22 19.48 11.61
C PHE A 8 9.32 18.32 12.05
N THR A 9 9.34 17.24 11.28
CA THR A 9 8.70 15.98 11.68
C THR A 9 9.72 14.86 11.60
N ARG A 10 9.50 13.81 12.37
CA ARG A 10 10.14 12.52 12.18
C ARG A 10 9.13 11.39 12.28
N LEU A 11 9.29 10.39 11.43
CA LEU A 11 8.62 9.11 11.59
C LEU A 11 9.30 8.35 12.73
N SER A 12 8.58 8.10 13.82
CA SER A 12 9.15 7.54 15.05
C SER A 12 8.94 6.06 15.18
N GLU A 13 7.78 5.52 14.87
CA GLU A 13 7.50 4.09 15.05
C GLU A 13 6.45 3.64 14.04
N VAL A 14 6.64 2.47 13.46
CA VAL A 14 5.64 1.84 12.59
C VAL A 14 5.50 0.38 12.98
N VAL A 15 4.33 0.02 13.52
CA VAL A 15 4.02 -1.33 13.98
C VAL A 15 2.87 -1.89 13.17
N MET A 16 3.09 -3.09 12.67
CA MET A 16 2.09 -3.90 11.99
C MET A 16 1.53 -4.89 13.01
N GLN A 17 0.22 -4.93 13.19
CA GLN A 17 -0.45 -5.77 14.17
C GLN A 17 -1.50 -6.64 13.49
N ARG A 18 -1.59 -7.90 13.91
CA ARG A 18 -2.71 -8.79 13.64
C ARG A 18 -3.66 -8.75 14.82
N LEU A 19 -4.92 -8.48 14.55
CA LEU A 19 -6.00 -8.57 15.52
C LEU A 19 -6.93 -9.71 15.15
N SER A 20 -7.45 -10.37 16.18
CA SER A 20 -8.55 -11.31 16.03
C SER A 20 -9.84 -10.57 15.63
N PRO A 21 -10.89 -11.28 15.19
CA PRO A 21 -12.19 -10.68 14.93
C PRO A 21 -12.82 -10.01 16.17
N THR A 22 -12.36 -10.38 17.39
CA THR A 22 -12.79 -9.78 18.65
C THR A 22 -11.96 -8.56 19.07
N GLY A 23 -10.96 -8.16 18.26
CA GLY A 23 -10.12 -7.00 18.51
C GLY A 23 -8.94 -7.25 19.45
N THR A 24 -8.62 -8.51 19.78
CA THR A 24 -7.44 -8.84 20.58
C THR A 24 -6.19 -8.90 19.71
N VAL A 25 -5.09 -8.29 20.15
CA VAL A 25 -3.81 -8.33 19.41
C VAL A 25 -3.22 -9.74 19.53
N LEU A 26 -3.07 -10.42 18.40
CA LEU A 26 -2.52 -11.78 18.32
C LEU A 26 -1.02 -11.77 18.03
N ASN A 27 -0.59 -10.94 17.08
CA ASN A 27 0.81 -10.81 16.67
C ASN A 27 1.14 -9.35 16.35
N SER A 28 2.41 -8.98 16.50
CA SER A 28 2.91 -7.67 16.12
C SER A 28 4.30 -7.77 15.51
N ALA A 29 4.63 -6.83 14.63
CA ALA A 29 5.96 -6.67 14.07
C ALA A 29 6.28 -5.18 13.89
N SER A 30 7.41 -4.75 14.42
CA SER A 30 7.93 -3.39 14.25
C SER A 30 8.66 -3.28 12.92
N LEU A 31 8.12 -2.50 11.98
CA LEU A 31 8.79 -2.15 10.72
C LEU A 31 9.81 -1.05 10.94
N VAL A 32 9.45 -0.04 11.74
CA VAL A 32 10.31 1.08 12.11
C VAL A 32 10.31 1.18 13.63
N ASN A 33 11.50 1.14 14.21
CA ASN A 33 11.70 1.25 15.65
C ASN A 33 11.54 2.70 16.11
N THR A 34 11.31 2.93 17.40
CA THR A 34 11.04 4.23 18.05
C THR A 34 12.06 5.35 17.75
N ASN A 35 13.27 4.99 17.33
CA ASN A 35 14.32 5.90 16.88
C ASN A 35 14.12 6.41 15.44
N GLY A 36 13.12 5.92 14.70
CA GLY A 36 12.88 6.23 13.29
C GLY A 36 13.69 5.37 12.31
N CYS A 37 14.42 4.37 12.79
CA CYS A 37 15.18 3.46 11.94
C CYS A 37 14.37 2.24 11.51
N LEU A 38 14.61 1.80 10.29
CA LEU A 38 14.06 0.57 9.76
C LEU A 38 14.58 -0.64 10.57
N ASN A 39 13.68 -1.56 10.94
CA ASN A 39 14.05 -2.80 11.59
C ASN A 39 14.72 -3.75 10.56
N PRO A 40 16.00 -4.15 10.77
CA PRO A 40 16.72 -5.03 9.84
C PRO A 40 16.04 -6.39 9.62
N LEU A 41 15.35 -6.91 10.64
CA LEU A 41 14.63 -8.19 10.57
C LEU A 41 13.43 -8.12 9.62
N MET A 42 12.88 -6.93 9.42
CA MET A 42 11.70 -6.70 8.59
C MET A 42 12.05 -6.25 7.17
N ARG A 43 13.32 -6.35 6.75
CA ARG A 43 13.77 -5.94 5.41
C ARG A 43 13.06 -6.67 4.27
N ALA A 44 12.65 -7.92 4.50
CA ALA A 44 11.88 -8.68 3.52
C ALA A 44 10.52 -8.03 3.20
N ILE A 45 9.93 -7.35 4.19
CA ILE A 45 8.64 -6.67 4.09
C ILE A 45 8.85 -5.20 3.73
N SER A 46 9.74 -4.48 4.40
CA SER A 46 10.09 -3.10 4.08
C SER A 46 11.56 -3.02 3.66
N PRO A 47 11.86 -3.06 2.35
CA PRO A 47 13.23 -3.13 1.86
C PRO A 47 13.98 -1.79 1.90
N VAL A 48 13.23 -0.68 1.96
CA VAL A 48 13.77 0.68 1.89
C VAL A 48 13.36 1.44 3.15
N ALA A 49 14.32 2.11 3.77
CA ALA A 49 14.08 2.93 4.95
C ALA A 49 13.11 4.10 4.63
N PRO A 50 12.40 4.65 5.64
CA PRO A 50 11.57 5.82 5.45
C PRO A 50 12.35 6.97 4.79
N VAL A 51 11.79 7.56 3.75
CA VAL A 51 12.38 8.72 3.05
C VAL A 51 11.56 9.95 3.39
N PHE A 52 12.23 11.03 3.78
CA PHE A 52 11.58 12.31 4.00
C PHE A 52 10.99 12.85 2.69
N GLU A 53 9.74 13.30 2.74
CA GLU A 53 9.00 13.88 1.62
C GLU A 53 8.46 15.24 2.06
N ALA A 54 9.01 16.31 1.49
CA ALA A 54 8.67 17.68 1.86
C ALA A 54 7.16 17.99 1.62
N PRO A 55 6.54 18.89 2.41
CA PRO A 55 7.17 19.76 3.41
C PRO A 55 7.39 19.12 4.78
N LEU A 56 6.56 18.16 5.23
CA LEU A 56 6.63 17.56 6.59
C LEU A 56 6.20 16.08 6.58
N GLY A 57 6.37 15.40 5.46
CA GLY A 57 5.92 14.02 5.23
C GLY A 57 7.06 13.00 5.24
N TYR A 58 6.68 11.74 5.37
CA TYR A 58 7.57 10.60 5.21
C TYR A 58 6.90 9.56 4.34
N ARG A 59 7.68 8.96 3.44
CA ARG A 59 7.26 7.85 2.60
C ARG A 59 7.94 6.57 3.06
N LEU A 60 7.13 5.60 3.49
CA LEU A 60 7.57 4.25 3.84
C LEU A 60 6.96 3.25 2.87
N GLY A 61 7.80 2.60 2.09
CA GLY A 61 7.40 1.49 1.23
C GLY A 61 7.46 0.16 1.98
N PHE A 62 6.42 -0.65 1.85
CA PHE A 62 6.41 -2.04 2.31
C PHE A 62 5.66 -2.92 1.33
N ARG A 63 6.04 -4.20 1.29
CA ARG A 63 5.40 -5.26 0.52
C ARG A 63 4.23 -5.80 1.33
N ALA A 64 3.16 -6.17 0.64
CA ALA A 64 2.06 -6.89 1.26
C ALA A 64 2.58 -8.20 1.87
N ALA A 65 2.19 -8.48 3.11
CA ALA A 65 2.59 -9.66 3.85
C ALA A 65 1.45 -10.10 4.76
N MET A 66 1.46 -11.37 5.16
CA MET A 66 0.53 -11.92 6.14
C MET A 66 1.32 -12.50 7.31
N PHE A 67 0.76 -12.36 8.52
CA PHE A 67 1.26 -13.10 9.68
C PHE A 67 0.90 -14.57 9.54
N GLN A 68 1.74 -15.44 10.10
CA GLN A 68 1.47 -16.88 10.10
C GLN A 68 0.17 -17.18 10.85
N GLY A 69 -0.66 -18.03 10.23
CA GLY A 69 -1.93 -18.46 10.79
C GLY A 69 -3.07 -17.43 10.71
N MET A 70 -2.93 -16.35 9.94
CA MET A 70 -4.03 -15.42 9.66
C MET A 70 -5.20 -16.14 8.97
N ARG A 71 -6.41 -15.88 9.45
CA ARG A 71 -7.65 -16.46 8.93
C ARG A 71 -8.52 -15.39 8.32
N SER A 72 -9.50 -15.81 7.51
CA SER A 72 -10.53 -14.90 7.02
C SER A 72 -11.27 -14.29 8.20
N GLY A 73 -11.43 -12.96 8.17
CA GLY A 73 -12.00 -12.19 9.28
C GLY A 73 -10.98 -11.60 10.27
N ASP A 74 -9.71 -12.04 10.22
CA ASP A 74 -8.65 -11.35 10.96
C ASP A 74 -8.40 -9.95 10.37
N GLU A 75 -8.04 -9.02 11.25
CA GLU A 75 -7.76 -7.64 10.89
C GLU A 75 -6.28 -7.34 11.02
N MET A 76 -5.74 -6.62 10.04
CA MET A 76 -4.36 -6.20 10.02
C MET A 76 -4.32 -4.69 10.18
N ILE A 77 -3.72 -4.20 11.26
CA ILE A 77 -3.63 -2.77 11.56
C ILE A 77 -2.17 -2.33 11.48
N LEU A 78 -1.92 -1.30 10.68
CA LEU A 78 -0.68 -0.57 10.65
C LEU A 78 -0.81 0.66 11.54
N ARG A 79 -0.07 0.70 12.64
CA ARG A 79 0.04 1.87 13.52
C ARG A 79 1.30 2.65 13.15
N VAL A 80 1.14 3.94 12.91
CA VAL A 80 2.20 4.86 12.51
C VAL A 80 2.26 5.98 13.53
N ARG A 81 3.42 6.20 14.14
CA ARG A 81 3.65 7.28 15.10
C ARG A 81 4.58 8.32 14.49
N ILE A 82 4.08 9.54 14.35
CA ILE A 82 4.81 10.69 13.84
C ILE A 82 5.03 11.66 14.99
N VAL A 83 6.23 12.23 15.07
CA VAL A 83 6.59 13.23 16.08
C VAL A 83 6.88 14.54 15.37
N GLY A 84 6.25 15.61 15.81
CA GLY A 84 6.57 16.98 15.40
C GLY A 84 7.55 17.62 16.39
N CYS A 85 8.58 18.28 15.87
CA CYS A 85 9.57 19.02 16.65
C CYS A 85 9.63 20.48 16.21
N VAL A 86 9.95 21.36 17.16
CA VAL A 86 10.22 22.78 16.88
C VAL A 86 11.60 22.92 16.25
N ASP A 87 12.57 22.14 16.75
CA ASP A 87 13.97 22.22 16.38
C ASP A 87 14.45 20.98 15.62
N ARG A 88 15.39 21.15 14.69
CA ARG A 88 15.85 20.06 13.81
C ARG A 88 16.57 18.96 14.59
N ARG A 89 17.33 19.34 15.62
CA ARG A 89 18.10 18.43 16.48
C ARG A 89 17.22 17.40 17.21
N GLU A 90 15.99 17.78 17.57
CA GLU A 90 15.03 16.89 18.25
C GLU A 90 14.41 15.86 17.30
N CYS A 91 14.32 16.22 16.02
CA CYS A 91 13.76 15.37 14.97
C CYS A 91 14.84 14.61 14.17
N LEU A 92 16.12 14.77 14.53
CA LEU A 92 17.21 14.10 13.84
C LEU A 92 17.25 12.61 14.23
N VAL A 93 17.17 11.75 13.22
CA VAL A 93 17.29 10.29 13.39
C VAL A 93 18.78 9.96 13.37
N GLU A 94 19.36 9.69 14.54
CA GLU A 94 20.78 9.39 14.64
C GLU A 94 21.09 7.93 14.26
N ASN A 95 22.08 7.76 13.39
CA ASN A 95 22.81 6.51 13.14
C ASN A 95 21.93 5.25 12.98
N CYS A 96 21.05 5.25 11.96
CA CYS A 96 20.55 3.99 11.43
C CYS A 96 21.70 3.27 10.75
N GLN A 97 22.42 2.41 11.49
CA GLN A 97 23.48 1.56 10.93
C GLN A 97 22.91 0.82 9.72
N THR A 98 23.29 1.31 8.55
CA THR A 98 22.74 0.87 7.28
C THR A 98 23.36 -0.48 6.98
N THR A 99 22.68 -1.56 7.33
CA THR A 99 22.99 -2.90 6.81
C THR A 99 22.45 -3.07 5.39
N ALA A 100 22.35 -1.99 4.61
CA ALA A 100 22.12 -2.08 3.18
C ALA A 100 23.48 -2.23 2.48
N ARG A 101 23.77 -3.47 2.03
CA ARG A 101 24.87 -3.86 1.13
C ARG A 101 26.29 -3.89 1.73
N ALA A 102 26.56 -4.83 2.63
CA ALA A 102 27.90 -5.46 2.65
C ALA A 102 27.98 -6.46 1.47
N LYS A 103 28.16 -5.93 0.26
CA LYS A 103 28.56 -6.72 -0.90
C LYS A 103 30.00 -7.15 -0.63
N ARG A 104 30.18 -8.37 -0.12
CA ARG A 104 31.40 -9.20 -0.12
C ARG A 104 32.66 -8.46 -0.61
N GLU A 105 33.28 -7.69 0.26
CA GLU A 105 34.71 -7.40 0.16
C GLU A 105 35.40 -8.34 1.14
N THR A 106 35.98 -9.38 0.58
CA THR A 106 37.14 -10.04 1.16
C THR A 106 38.23 -8.98 1.27
N GLU A 107 38.61 -8.54 2.48
CA GLU A 107 39.96 -8.72 3.06
C GLU A 107 40.14 -7.97 4.39
N SER A 108 40.81 -8.65 5.31
CA SER A 108 41.60 -8.15 6.45
C SER A 108 40.94 -7.41 7.62
N SER A 109 40.78 -8.19 8.69
CA SER A 109 40.93 -7.78 10.09
C SER A 109 42.09 -6.81 10.36
N ALA A 110 41.82 -5.76 11.15
CA ALA A 110 42.78 -5.23 12.13
C ALA A 110 42.01 -4.42 13.19
N SER A 111 42.14 -4.89 14.43
CA SER A 111 41.68 -4.26 15.66
C SER A 111 42.62 -3.10 16.02
N GLU A 112 42.10 -1.92 16.35
CA GLU A 112 42.84 -0.92 17.14
C GLU A 112 41.90 -0.29 18.18
N GLU A 113 42.10 -0.71 19.43
CA GLU A 113 41.77 0.03 20.64
C GLU A 113 42.62 1.31 20.68
N LEU A 114 41.99 2.46 20.96
CA LEU A 114 42.70 3.56 21.61
C LEU A 114 41.75 4.31 22.54
N GLU A 115 41.94 4.08 23.84
CA GLU A 115 41.44 4.90 24.92
C GLU A 115 42.06 6.32 24.83
N THR A 116 41.26 7.36 25.08
CA THR A 116 41.83 8.62 25.58
C THR A 116 40.80 9.37 26.42
N ASN A 117 41.09 9.44 27.72
CA ASN A 117 40.45 10.30 28.69
C ASN A 117 40.60 11.77 28.30
N GLY A 118 39.49 12.53 28.40
CA GLY A 118 39.46 13.97 28.18
C GLY A 118 38.22 14.60 28.80
N THR A 119 38.25 14.79 30.11
CA THR A 119 37.30 15.60 30.87
C THR A 119 37.24 17.02 30.31
N THR A 120 36.08 17.50 29.86
CA THR A 120 35.74 18.92 29.90
C THR A 120 34.25 19.09 30.19
N SER A 121 34.01 19.64 31.37
CA SER A 121 32.72 20.06 31.90
C SER A 121 32.11 21.14 31.01
N SER A 122 30.83 21.01 30.66
CA SER A 122 30.02 22.10 30.11
C SER A 122 28.60 21.98 30.60
N THR A 123 28.40 22.65 31.74
CA THR A 123 27.25 23.48 32.11
C THR A 123 25.87 23.05 31.60
N ILE A 124 25.10 22.51 32.55
CA ILE A 124 23.66 22.27 32.47
C ILE A 124 22.95 23.62 32.36
N THR A 125 22.41 23.93 31.18
CA THR A 125 21.29 24.87 31.05
C THR A 125 20.00 24.07 31.03
N THR A 126 19.28 24.14 32.15
CA THR A 126 17.95 23.59 32.37
C THR A 126 16.93 24.34 31.51
N THR A 127 16.73 23.89 30.28
CA THR A 127 15.52 24.22 29.51
C THR A 127 14.54 23.07 29.66
N THR A 128 13.46 23.32 30.37
CA THR A 128 12.31 22.43 30.54
C THR A 128 11.92 21.81 29.19
N PRO A 129 12.07 20.49 28.98
CA PRO A 129 11.67 19.87 27.71
C PRO A 129 10.15 19.89 27.65
N SER A 130 9.60 20.74 26.78
CA SER A 130 8.22 20.60 26.34
C SER A 130 8.03 19.19 25.77
N PRO A 131 6.99 18.44 26.16
CA PRO A 131 6.78 17.09 25.66
C PRO A 131 6.66 17.14 24.12
N PRO A 132 7.41 16.30 23.38
CA PRO A 132 7.33 16.28 21.94
C PRO A 132 5.91 15.91 21.53
N LEU A 133 5.33 16.70 20.61
CA LEU A 133 3.97 16.47 20.14
C LEU A 133 3.99 15.23 19.25
N ALA A 134 3.50 14.11 19.77
CA ALA A 134 3.45 12.84 19.07
C ALA A 134 2.00 12.52 18.67
N GLU A 135 1.78 12.30 17.38
CA GLU A 135 0.50 11.85 16.84
C GLU A 135 0.63 10.39 16.39
N THR A 136 -0.38 9.58 16.68
CA THR A 136 -0.44 8.18 16.23
C THR A 136 -1.63 8.01 15.30
N ALA A 137 -1.35 7.71 14.04
CA ALA A 137 -2.34 7.33 13.05
C ALA A 137 -2.41 5.81 12.94
N SER A 138 -3.60 5.26 12.69
CA SER A 138 -3.78 3.83 12.44
C SER A 138 -4.53 3.59 11.14
N ILE A 139 -4.05 2.66 10.33
CA ILE A 139 -4.68 2.22 9.09
C ILE A 139 -5.05 0.74 9.26
N ALA A 140 -6.31 0.40 9.01
CA ALA A 140 -6.83 -0.95 9.17
C ALA A 140 -7.17 -1.59 7.83
N PHE A 141 -6.81 -2.87 7.68
CA PHE A 141 -7.09 -3.69 6.51
C PHE A 141 -7.78 -4.98 6.95
N ARG A 142 -8.92 -5.29 6.35
CA ARG A 142 -9.61 -6.57 6.55
C ARG A 142 -9.11 -7.59 5.53
N ILE A 143 -8.72 -8.77 6.00
CA ILE A 143 -8.23 -9.82 5.10
C ILE A 143 -9.39 -10.69 4.63
N MET A 144 -9.55 -10.76 3.30
CA MET A 144 -10.43 -11.69 2.63
C MET A 144 -9.55 -12.71 1.91
N LEU A 145 -9.42 -13.90 2.47
CA LEU A 145 -8.80 -15.01 1.75
C LEU A 145 -9.83 -15.57 0.77
N PRO A 146 -9.45 -15.85 -0.50
CA PRO A 146 -10.30 -16.66 -1.36
C PRO A 146 -10.52 -18.01 -0.66
N PRO A 147 -11.69 -18.65 -0.84
CA PRO A 147 -11.91 -19.98 -0.31
C PRO A 147 -10.78 -20.87 -0.83
N GLU A 148 -9.99 -21.43 0.08
CA GLU A 148 -9.02 -22.45 -0.29
C GLU A 148 -9.78 -23.53 -1.05
N VAL A 149 -9.37 -23.80 -2.29
CA VAL A 149 -9.69 -25.08 -2.93
C VAL A 149 -9.12 -26.10 -1.95
N ALA A 150 -10.02 -26.76 -1.23
CA ALA A 150 -9.70 -27.66 -0.15
C ALA A 150 -8.53 -28.53 -0.59
N SER A 151 -7.47 -28.56 0.22
CA SER A 151 -6.48 -29.63 0.18
C SER A 151 -7.17 -30.92 0.62
N SER A 152 -8.05 -31.46 -0.22
CA SER A 152 -8.46 -32.84 -0.19
C SER A 152 -7.67 -33.54 -1.28
N THR A 153 -6.58 -34.17 -0.87
CA THR A 153 -5.95 -35.23 -1.67
C THR A 153 -6.96 -36.37 -1.76
N ASP A 154 -7.80 -36.36 -2.78
CA ASP A 154 -8.59 -37.52 -3.20
C ASP A 154 -8.51 -37.58 -4.73
N PRO A 155 -7.90 -38.62 -5.33
CA PRO A 155 -7.82 -38.75 -6.78
C PRO A 155 -9.17 -39.24 -7.31
N GLN A 156 -10.13 -38.33 -7.45
CA GLN A 156 -11.33 -38.60 -8.25
C GLN A 156 -11.18 -38.03 -9.66
N ASP A 157 -10.93 -38.99 -10.55
CA ASP A 157 -11.04 -38.95 -12.00
C ASP A 157 -12.37 -38.31 -12.45
N TYR A 158 -12.35 -37.08 -12.96
CA TYR A 158 -13.43 -36.49 -13.78
C TYR A 158 -12.85 -35.47 -14.78
N PRO A 159 -13.47 -35.35 -15.98
CA PRO A 159 -12.83 -34.91 -17.23
C PRO A 159 -12.66 -33.37 -17.34
N PRO A 160 -11.84 -32.87 -18.29
CA PRO A 160 -11.49 -31.46 -18.38
C PRO A 160 -12.68 -30.62 -18.83
N GLY A 161 -13.30 -29.91 -17.89
CA GLY A 161 -14.26 -28.83 -18.15
C GLY A 161 -13.54 -27.51 -18.45
N PRO A 162 -13.95 -26.75 -19.49
CA PRO A 162 -13.19 -25.60 -19.95
C PRO A 162 -13.35 -24.37 -19.04
N SER A 163 -12.21 -23.75 -18.79
CA SER A 163 -11.95 -22.40 -18.26
C SER A 163 -13.09 -21.38 -18.46
N GLN A 164 -13.81 -21.08 -17.37
CA GLN A 164 -14.88 -20.09 -17.29
C GLN A 164 -14.43 -18.62 -17.44
N THR A 165 -13.13 -18.35 -17.54
CA THR A 165 -12.57 -16.99 -17.64
C THR A 165 -12.52 -16.43 -19.06
N LEU A 166 -12.81 -17.23 -20.09
CA LEU A 166 -12.86 -16.79 -21.50
C LEU A 166 -14.28 -16.46 -21.98
N LEU A 167 -15.33 -16.81 -21.22
CA LEU A 167 -16.73 -16.65 -21.64
C LEU A 167 -17.28 -15.22 -21.48
N TRP A 168 -16.69 -14.39 -20.62
CA TRP A 168 -17.16 -13.01 -20.44
C TRP A 168 -16.67 -12.05 -21.53
N ILE A 169 -15.56 -12.37 -22.21
CA ILE A 169 -15.00 -11.52 -23.28
C ILE A 169 -15.65 -11.83 -24.64
N THR A 170 -16.21 -13.03 -24.84
CA THR A 170 -16.85 -13.44 -26.10
C THR A 170 -18.34 -13.09 -26.19
N LEU A 171 -19.06 -12.96 -25.07
CA LEU A 171 -20.46 -12.50 -25.09
C LEU A 171 -20.60 -10.99 -25.33
N GLY A 172 -19.63 -10.17 -24.91
CA GLY A 172 -19.69 -8.71 -25.12
C GLY A 172 -19.45 -8.28 -26.57
N THR A 173 -18.59 -9.01 -27.30
CA THR A 173 -18.20 -8.67 -28.68
C THR A 173 -19.21 -9.16 -29.72
N THR A 174 -19.84 -10.32 -29.50
CA THR A 174 -20.88 -10.84 -30.42
C THR A 174 -22.18 -10.03 -30.34
N SER A 175 -22.55 -9.54 -29.14
CA SER A 175 -23.75 -8.72 -28.93
C SER A 175 -23.68 -7.35 -29.63
N THR A 176 -22.52 -6.69 -29.60
CA THR A 176 -22.34 -5.38 -30.24
C THR A 176 -22.40 -5.47 -31.77
N ILE A 177 -21.81 -6.52 -32.35
CA ILE A 177 -21.83 -6.74 -33.82
C ILE A 177 -23.27 -6.97 -34.30
N VAL A 178 -24.06 -7.79 -33.61
CA VAL A 178 -25.46 -8.05 -33.99
C VAL A 178 -26.30 -6.77 -33.92
N LEU A 179 -26.15 -5.96 -32.87
CA LEU A 179 -26.89 -4.70 -32.73
C LEU A 179 -26.51 -3.68 -33.83
N VAL A 180 -25.23 -3.59 -34.19
CA VAL A 180 -24.79 -2.70 -35.28
C VAL A 180 -25.36 -3.16 -36.62
N VAL A 181 -25.29 -4.46 -36.94
CA VAL A 181 -25.81 -5.00 -38.20
C VAL A 181 -27.32 -4.79 -38.31
N VAL A 182 -28.08 -5.09 -37.25
CA VAL A 182 -29.54 -4.87 -37.22
C VAL A 182 -29.88 -3.39 -37.33
N GLY A 183 -29.14 -2.51 -36.64
CA GLY A 183 -29.32 -1.05 -36.71
C GLY A 183 -29.08 -0.49 -38.12
N VAL A 184 -28.02 -0.93 -38.81
CA VAL A 184 -27.73 -0.53 -40.19
C VAL A 184 -28.81 -1.05 -41.14
N LEU A 185 -29.27 -2.28 -40.96
CA LEU A 185 -30.34 -2.86 -41.80
C LEU A 185 -31.66 -2.09 -41.62
N ALA A 186 -32.02 -1.73 -40.38
CA ALA A 186 -33.21 -0.94 -40.09
C ALA A 186 -33.13 0.46 -40.72
N LEU A 187 -31.98 1.13 -40.64
CA LEU A 187 -31.75 2.43 -41.30
C LEU A 187 -31.84 2.34 -42.82
N ALA A 188 -31.28 1.28 -43.42
CA ALA A 188 -31.39 1.05 -44.86
C ALA A 188 -32.85 0.83 -45.29
N LEU A 189 -33.61 0.05 -44.53
CA LEU A 189 -35.04 -0.17 -44.79
C LEU A 189 -35.88 1.10 -44.60
N LEU A 190 -35.55 1.95 -43.62
CA LEU A 190 -36.20 3.26 -43.45
C LEU A 190 -35.89 4.20 -44.61
N LYS A 191 -34.64 4.25 -45.08
CA LYS A 191 -34.25 5.04 -46.26
C LYS A 191 -34.96 4.53 -47.52
N LEU A 192 -35.07 3.22 -47.70
CA LEU A 192 -35.82 2.63 -48.81
C LEU A 192 -37.30 2.97 -48.72
N ARG A 193 -37.93 2.87 -47.54
CA ARG A 193 -39.34 3.29 -47.35
C ARG A 193 -39.55 4.77 -47.62
N HIS A 194 -38.60 5.63 -47.20
CA HIS A 194 -38.69 7.06 -47.46
C HIS A 194 -38.54 7.37 -48.96
N LYS A 195 -37.67 6.67 -49.68
CA LYS A 195 -37.53 6.79 -51.14
C LYS A 195 -38.73 6.21 -51.89
N ARG A 196 -39.45 5.26 -51.28
CA ARG A 196 -40.65 4.63 -51.82
C ARG A 196 -41.95 5.34 -51.41
N ARG A 197 -41.91 6.45 -50.67
CA ARG A 197 -43.08 7.31 -50.53
C ARG A 197 -43.34 7.94 -51.91
N PRO A 198 -44.48 7.64 -52.56
CA PRO A 198 -44.83 8.26 -53.82
C PRO A 198 -45.03 9.77 -53.57
N ASN A 199 -44.46 10.58 -54.46
CA ASN A 199 -44.72 12.02 -54.53
C ASN A 199 -46.20 12.20 -54.93
N TYR A 200 -47.06 12.45 -53.94
CA TYR A 200 -48.52 12.61 -54.10
C TYR A 200 -48.93 14.08 -54.21
N ASP A 201 -48.10 14.93 -54.83
CA ASP A 201 -48.41 16.35 -55.06
C ASP A 201 -48.67 16.70 -56.53
N GLN A 202 -49.18 15.76 -57.34
CA GLN A 202 -49.50 16.08 -58.73
C GLN A 202 -50.78 15.42 -59.23
N TYR A 203 -51.89 15.63 -58.51
CA TYR A 203 -53.24 15.61 -59.09
C TYR A 203 -54.14 16.60 -58.34
N GLN A 204 -53.79 17.89 -58.39
CA GLN A 204 -54.73 18.97 -58.16
C GLN A 204 -54.29 20.19 -58.97
N ALA A 205 -54.66 20.17 -60.25
CA ALA A 205 -54.75 21.35 -61.10
C ALA A 205 -55.90 21.10 -62.06
N ASP A 206 -56.84 22.04 -62.03
CA ASP A 206 -58.03 22.15 -62.89
C ASP A 206 -57.72 22.18 -64.39
#